data_AF-A0A382QIS6-F1
#
_entry.id   AF-A0A382QIS6-F1
#
_cell.length_a   1.000
_cell.length_b   1.000
_cell.length_c   1.000
_cell.angle_alpha   90.00
_cell.angle_beta   90.00
_cell.angle_gamma   90.00
#
_symmetry.space_group_name_H-M   'P 1'
#
loop_
_entity.id
_entity.type
_entity.pdbx_description
1 polymer ?
#
loop_
_entity_poly.entity_id
_entity_poly.type
_entity_poly.pdbx_seq_one_letter_code
_entity_poly.pdbx_strand_id
1 'polypeptide(L)'
;SAWGPSRFAKLGNNFFGQWCFSKGCGIVPKSRDTDKNHEVADFRSPADSVESYMLNLNTHDAYKPLRNIRQSLREDDKAVTGVALSYGLGKYSERGDEYGKEIREMISFNKLAVLDKLDLSKQEGEAN
;
A
#
# COMPACT_ATOMS: atom_id res chain seq x y z
N SER A 1 -6.48 6.69 -0.65
CA SER A 1 -7.87 6.87 -0.17
C SER A 1 -8.26 8.29 0.28
N ALA A 2 -7.35 9.29 0.25
CA ALA A 2 -7.57 10.64 0.81
C ALA A 2 -7.95 10.66 2.31
N TRP A 3 -7.41 9.72 3.11
CA TRP A 3 -7.82 9.46 4.50
C TRP A 3 -9.21 8.79 4.65
N GLY A 4 -9.64 8.03 3.65
CA GLY A 4 -10.90 7.27 3.67
C GLY A 4 -12.15 7.85 2.96
N PRO A 5 -12.26 9.15 2.61
CA PRO A 5 -13.48 9.68 2.00
C PRO A 5 -13.64 9.32 0.51
N SER A 6 -12.59 8.82 -0.16
CA SER A 6 -12.65 8.42 -1.56
C SER A 6 -13.78 7.43 -1.83
N ARG A 7 -14.47 7.59 -2.98
CA ARG A 7 -15.52 6.65 -3.42
C ARG A 7 -15.04 5.20 -3.43
N PHE A 8 -13.81 4.93 -3.87
CA PHE A 8 -13.28 3.57 -3.92
C PHE A 8 -12.99 3.00 -2.53
N ALA A 9 -12.59 3.86 -1.57
CA ALA A 9 -12.41 3.45 -0.18
C ALA A 9 -13.76 3.18 0.49
N LYS A 10 -14.77 4.05 0.30
CA LYS A 10 -16.10 3.89 0.92
C LYS A 10 -16.90 2.73 0.35
N LEU A 11 -16.84 2.52 -0.97
CA LEU A 11 -17.71 1.54 -1.62
C LEU A 11 -17.03 0.20 -1.85
N GLY A 12 -15.72 0.17 -2.06
CA GLY A 12 -15.00 -1.07 -2.41
C GLY A 12 -13.89 -1.43 -1.44
N ASN A 13 -13.83 -0.79 -0.26
CA ASN A 13 -12.75 -0.94 0.72
C ASN A 13 -11.34 -0.80 0.10
N ASN A 14 -11.20 -0.11 -1.04
CA ASN A 14 -9.93 -0.05 -1.76
C ASN A 14 -9.15 1.19 -1.33
N PHE A 15 -8.34 1.03 -0.28
CA PHE A 15 -7.61 2.15 0.29
C PHE A 15 -6.38 2.58 -0.53
N PHE A 16 -5.85 1.65 -1.32
CA PHE A 16 -4.57 1.77 -2.04
C PHE A 16 -4.74 2.04 -3.54
N GLY A 17 -5.97 2.10 -4.07
CA GLY A 17 -6.22 2.33 -5.49
C GLY A 17 -5.82 1.16 -6.38
N GLN A 18 -5.90 -0.07 -5.87
CA GLN A 18 -5.47 -1.27 -6.58
C GLN A 18 -6.34 -1.50 -7.82
N TRP A 19 -5.69 -1.64 -8.97
CA TRP A 19 -6.37 -2.00 -10.22
C TRP A 19 -6.62 -3.49 -10.30
N CYS A 20 -7.66 -3.85 -11.05
CA CYS A 20 -7.92 -5.20 -11.49
C CYS A 20 -8.35 -5.18 -12.97
N PHE A 21 -8.11 -6.27 -13.69
CA PHE A 21 -8.17 -6.29 -15.17
C PHE A 21 -9.20 -7.27 -15.74
N SER A 22 -10.03 -7.86 -14.89
CA SER A 22 -11.16 -8.69 -15.31
C SER A 22 -12.45 -7.88 -15.30
N LYS A 23 -13.31 -8.02 -16.31
CA LYS A 23 -14.57 -7.28 -16.34
C LYS A 23 -15.41 -7.63 -15.10
N GLY A 24 -15.86 -6.62 -14.36
CA GLY A 24 -16.67 -6.78 -13.15
C GLY A 24 -15.87 -7.17 -11.89
N CYS A 25 -14.54 -7.02 -11.90
CA CYS A 25 -13.71 -7.26 -10.71
C CYS A 25 -13.76 -6.11 -9.70
N GLY A 26 -14.36 -4.97 -10.06
CA GLY A 26 -14.54 -3.88 -9.12
C GLY A 26 -15.32 -2.69 -9.69
N ILE A 27 -14.88 -1.50 -9.30
CA ILE A 27 -15.57 -0.25 -9.57
C ILE A 27 -14.92 0.44 -10.78
N VAL A 28 -15.70 0.66 -11.83
CA VAL A 28 -15.24 1.40 -13.02
C VAL A 28 -14.92 2.86 -12.64
N PRO A 29 -13.69 3.36 -12.92
CA PRO A 29 -13.37 4.77 -12.77
C PRO A 29 -14.17 5.64 -13.72
N LYS A 30 -14.68 6.77 -13.24
CA LYS A 30 -15.47 7.73 -14.07
C LYS A 30 -14.62 8.38 -15.18
N SER A 31 -13.33 8.56 -14.92
CA SER A 31 -12.38 9.22 -15.82
C SER A 31 -11.44 8.23 -16.50
N ARG A 32 -11.86 6.97 -16.67
CA ARG A 32 -11.05 5.96 -17.34
C ARG A 32 -11.05 6.24 -18.84
N ASP A 33 -9.85 6.31 -19.44
CA ASP A 33 -9.69 6.43 -20.89
C ASP A 33 -10.40 5.27 -21.61
N THR A 34 -10.90 5.52 -22.81
CA THR A 34 -11.73 4.56 -23.56
C THR A 34 -10.96 3.32 -24.01
N ASP A 35 -9.63 3.40 -24.08
CA ASP A 35 -8.70 2.32 -24.44
C ASP A 35 -8.25 1.49 -23.21
N LYS A 36 -8.50 1.98 -21.98
CA LYS A 36 -8.14 1.28 -20.75
C LYS A 36 -9.27 0.37 -20.28
N ASN A 37 -8.93 -0.88 -19.95
CA ASN A 37 -9.90 -1.88 -19.48
C ASN A 37 -9.83 -2.19 -17.98
N HIS A 38 -8.98 -1.49 -17.22
CA HIS A 38 -8.88 -1.71 -15.78
C HIS A 38 -10.12 -1.21 -15.03
N GLU A 39 -10.41 -1.83 -13.90
CA GLU A 39 -11.34 -1.38 -12.87
C GLU A 39 -10.56 -1.17 -11.56
N VAL A 40 -11.16 -0.51 -10.57
CA VAL A 40 -10.57 -0.41 -9.23
C VAL A 40 -11.16 -1.52 -8.38
N ALA A 41 -10.32 -2.46 -7.92
CA ALA A 41 -10.76 -3.66 -7.21
C ALA A 41 -11.72 -3.33 -6.05
N ASP A 42 -12.73 -4.18 -5.88
CA ASP A 42 -13.66 -4.16 -4.75
C ASP A 42 -13.27 -5.28 -3.77
N PHE A 43 -13.16 -4.93 -2.48
CA PHE A 43 -12.78 -5.83 -1.41
C PHE A 43 -13.92 -5.98 -0.40
N ARG A 44 -14.13 -7.22 0.07
CA ARG A 44 -15.17 -7.54 1.07
C ARG A 44 -14.95 -6.84 2.41
N SER A 45 -13.69 -6.57 2.74
CA SER A 45 -13.30 -5.94 4.00
C SER A 45 -12.08 -5.02 3.81
N PRO A 46 -11.83 -4.08 4.75
CA PRO A 46 -10.58 -3.34 4.80
C PRO A 46 -9.35 -4.25 4.88
N ALA A 47 -9.43 -5.35 5.64
CA ALA A 47 -8.34 -6.30 5.80
C ALA A 47 -7.98 -6.97 4.45
N ASP A 48 -8.98 -7.40 3.67
CA ASP A 48 -8.79 -8.01 2.34
C ASP A 48 -8.01 -7.06 1.41
N SER A 49 -8.27 -5.74 1.51
CA SER A 49 -7.55 -4.75 0.70
C SER A 49 -6.08 -4.59 1.11
N VAL A 50 -5.80 -4.66 2.42
CA VAL A 50 -4.43 -4.59 2.97
C VAL A 50 -3.67 -5.84 2.57
N GLU A 51 -4.28 -7.02 2.70
CA GLU A 51 -3.71 -8.30 2.29
C GLU A 51 -3.33 -8.29 0.81
N SER A 52 -4.25 -7.90 -0.07
CA SER A 52 -3.99 -7.77 -1.50
C SER A 52 -2.85 -6.80 -1.81
N TYR A 53 -2.83 -5.63 -1.15
CA TYR A 53 -1.78 -4.64 -1.34
C TYR A 53 -0.41 -5.19 -0.92
N MET A 54 -0.35 -5.81 0.26
CA MET A 54 0.87 -6.43 0.78
C MET A 54 1.33 -7.58 -0.09
N LEU A 55 0.42 -8.43 -0.59
CA LEU A 55 0.75 -9.51 -1.51
C LEU A 55 1.41 -8.97 -2.77
N ASN A 56 0.80 -7.96 -3.40
CA ASN A 56 1.32 -7.31 -4.59
C ASN A 56 2.75 -6.78 -4.40
N LEU A 57 3.02 -6.06 -3.31
CA LEU A 57 4.36 -5.56 -2.99
C LEU A 57 5.38 -6.69 -2.77
N ASN A 58 4.93 -7.83 -2.24
CA ASN A 58 5.80 -8.96 -1.92
C ASN A 58 6.03 -9.92 -3.09
N THR A 59 5.20 -9.93 -4.13
CA THR A 59 5.27 -10.91 -5.22
C THR A 59 5.59 -10.29 -6.58
N HIS A 60 5.05 -9.11 -6.90
CA HIS A 60 5.15 -8.57 -8.26
C HIS A 60 6.57 -8.03 -8.56
N ASP A 61 7.07 -8.25 -9.78
CA ASP A 61 8.44 -7.91 -10.18
C ASP A 61 8.75 -6.42 -10.10
N ALA A 62 7.75 -5.58 -10.38
CA ALA A 62 7.85 -4.13 -10.25
C ALA A 62 8.31 -3.65 -8.87
N TYR A 63 8.11 -4.45 -7.82
CA TYR A 63 8.50 -4.15 -6.43
C TYR A 63 9.73 -4.92 -5.96
N LYS A 64 10.49 -5.52 -6.88
CA LYS A 64 11.82 -6.07 -6.57
C LYS A 64 12.73 -5.05 -5.86
N PRO A 65 12.79 -3.75 -6.27
CA PRO A 65 13.56 -2.75 -5.54
C PRO A 65 13.18 -2.62 -4.06
N LEU A 66 11.87 -2.62 -3.74
CA LEU A 66 11.39 -2.61 -2.35
C LEU A 66 11.90 -3.81 -1.57
N ARG A 67 11.83 -5.01 -2.17
CA ARG A 67 12.29 -6.24 -1.53
C ARG A 67 13.80 -6.26 -1.32
N ASN A 68 14.58 -5.72 -2.26
CA ASN A 68 16.03 -5.57 -2.14
C ASN A 68 16.41 -4.59 -1.01
N ILE A 69 15.72 -3.45 -0.90
CA ILE A 69 15.94 -2.49 0.19
C ILE A 69 15.68 -3.19 1.54
N ARG A 70 14.56 -3.91 1.65
CA ARG A 70 14.23 -4.68 2.87
C ARG A 70 15.32 -5.72 3.20
N GLN A 71 15.81 -6.44 2.20
CA GLN A 71 16.85 -7.44 2.37
C GLN A 71 18.14 -6.81 2.88
N SER A 72 18.63 -5.78 2.20
CA SER A 72 19.87 -5.08 2.60
C SER A 72 19.79 -4.50 4.01
N LEU A 73 18.65 -3.92 4.41
CA LEU A 73 18.48 -3.45 5.78
C LEU A 73 18.57 -4.58 6.81
N ARG A 74 18.03 -5.75 6.52
CA ARG A 74 18.11 -6.92 7.40
C ARG A 74 19.53 -7.49 7.48
N GLU A 75 20.23 -7.55 6.36
CA GLU A 75 21.63 -8.00 6.29
C GLU A 75 22.55 -7.07 7.09
N ASP A 76 22.23 -5.77 7.11
CA ASP A 76 22.97 -4.75 7.87
C ASP A 76 22.52 -4.60 9.34
N ASP A 77 21.60 -5.44 9.83
CA ASP A 77 20.96 -5.33 11.15
C ASP A 77 20.34 -3.93 11.43
N LYS A 78 19.79 -3.32 10.38
CA LYS A 78 19.10 -2.02 10.42
C LYS A 78 17.59 -2.21 10.49
N ALA A 79 16.93 -1.28 11.18
CA ALA A 79 15.47 -1.25 11.24
C ALA A 79 14.85 -1.10 9.83
N VAL A 80 13.91 -1.98 9.50
CA VAL A 80 13.08 -1.87 8.29
C VAL A 80 11.97 -0.86 8.57
N THR A 81 12.00 0.29 7.89
CA THR A 81 11.03 1.39 8.11
C THR A 81 10.17 1.65 6.90
N GLY A 82 8.96 2.19 7.12
CA GLY A 82 8.07 2.61 6.02
C GLY A 82 8.73 3.64 5.09
N VAL A 83 9.52 4.56 5.65
CA VAL A 83 10.29 5.55 4.88
C VAL A 83 11.26 4.88 3.93
N ALA A 84 12.06 3.92 4.42
CA ALA A 84 13.03 3.22 3.58
C ALA A 84 12.34 2.41 2.46
N LEU A 85 11.28 1.66 2.79
CA LEU A 85 10.57 0.85 1.82
C LEU A 85 9.86 1.69 0.74
N SER A 86 9.43 2.91 1.07
CA SER A 86 8.77 3.81 0.10
C SER A 86 9.62 4.14 -1.13
N TYR A 87 10.96 4.07 -1.03
CA TYR A 87 11.86 4.26 -2.17
C TYR A 87 11.73 3.16 -3.23
N GLY A 88 11.20 1.99 -2.85
CA GLY A 88 10.95 0.89 -3.78
C GLY A 88 9.58 0.93 -4.47
N LEU A 89 8.77 1.98 -4.26
CA LEU A 89 7.40 2.10 -4.78
C LEU A 89 7.29 2.87 -6.11
N GLY A 90 8.40 3.17 -6.80
CA GLY A 90 8.41 4.00 -8.01
C GLY A 90 7.58 3.48 -9.19
N LYS A 91 7.07 2.24 -9.14
CA LYS A 91 6.17 1.67 -10.15
C LYS A 91 4.72 1.53 -9.68
N TYR A 92 4.41 1.94 -8.45
CA TYR A 92 3.06 1.81 -7.90
C TYR A 92 2.08 2.83 -8.49
N SER A 93 2.56 4.04 -8.79
CA SER A 93 1.77 5.13 -9.35
C SER A 93 2.31 5.55 -10.70
N GLU A 94 1.44 5.98 -11.60
CA GLU A 94 1.81 6.66 -12.86
C GLU A 94 2.70 7.90 -12.59
N ARG A 95 2.64 8.47 -11.38
CA ARG A 95 3.45 9.61 -10.93
C ARG A 95 4.89 9.24 -10.55
N GLY A 96 5.23 7.96 -10.54
CA GLY A 96 6.59 7.49 -10.28
C GLY A 96 7.13 7.91 -8.90
N ASP A 97 8.34 8.50 -8.89
CA ASP A 97 9.06 8.84 -7.66
C ASP A 97 8.39 9.94 -6.82
N GLU A 98 7.58 10.81 -7.44
CA GLU A 98 6.79 11.82 -6.74
C GLU A 98 5.82 11.19 -5.75
N TYR A 99 5.22 10.06 -6.12
CA TYR A 99 4.35 9.30 -5.23
C TYR A 99 5.10 8.81 -4.00
N GLY A 100 6.33 8.30 -4.18
CA GLY A 100 7.18 7.90 -3.06
C GLY A 100 7.52 9.09 -2.15
N LYS A 101 7.77 10.27 -2.74
CA LYS A 101 8.04 11.50 -1.98
C LYS A 101 6.86 11.88 -1.09
N GLU A 102 5.64 11.88 -1.63
CA GLU A 102 4.43 12.17 -0.86
C GLU A 102 4.21 11.19 0.29
N ILE A 103 4.49 9.89 0.09
CA ILE A 103 4.41 8.90 1.16
C ILE A 103 5.37 9.27 2.30
N ARG A 104 6.62 9.62 1.99
CA ARG A 104 7.61 9.99 3.01
C ARG A 104 7.21 11.26 3.76
N GLU A 105 6.69 12.25 3.05
CA GLU A 105 6.18 13.48 3.65
C GLU A 105 4.99 13.20 4.57
N MET A 106 4.05 12.35 4.14
CA MET A 106 2.91 11.92 4.95
C MET A 106 3.35 11.17 6.22
N ILE A 107 4.30 10.25 6.11
CA ILE A 107 4.85 9.53 7.27
C ILE A 107 5.51 10.50 8.25
N SER A 108 6.30 11.44 7.74
CA SER A 108 7.02 12.43 8.55
C SER A 108 6.05 13.40 9.26
N PHE A 109 5.16 14.02 8.49
CA PHE A 109 4.20 15.01 8.99
C PHE A 109 3.29 14.43 10.08
N ASN A 110 2.79 13.21 9.87
CA ASN A 110 1.90 12.53 10.81
C ASN A 110 2.63 11.69 11.86
N LYS A 111 3.98 11.72 11.90
CA LYS A 111 4.81 10.98 12.85
C LYS A 111 4.52 9.47 12.89
N LEU A 112 4.22 8.87 11.73
CA LEU A 112 3.75 7.48 11.64
C LEU A 112 4.85 6.45 11.87
N ALA A 113 6.13 6.85 11.88
CA ALA A 113 7.25 5.95 12.18
C ALA A 113 7.17 5.30 13.58
N VAL A 114 6.32 5.82 14.48
CA VAL A 114 6.01 5.15 15.76
C VAL A 114 5.38 3.77 15.56
N LEU A 115 4.65 3.57 14.47
CA LEU A 115 3.97 2.30 14.16
C LEU A 115 4.94 1.21 13.69
N ASP A 116 6.13 1.57 13.20
CA ASP A 116 7.15 0.60 12.78
C ASP A 116 7.66 -0.27 13.95
N LYS A 117 7.45 0.19 15.20
CA LYS A 117 7.85 -0.51 16.43
C LYS A 117 6.68 -1.21 17.13
N LEU A 118 5.48 -1.14 16.56
CA LEU A 118 4.29 -1.69 17.19
C LEU A 118 4.35 -3.21 17.14
N ASP A 119 4.47 -3.81 18.32
CA ASP A 119 4.39 -5.25 18.51
C ASP A 119 3.00 -5.60 19.03
N LEU A 120 2.12 -6.02 18.12
CA LEU A 120 0.74 -6.38 18.41
C LEU A 120 0.65 -7.66 19.27
N SER A 121 1.71 -8.48 19.33
CA SER A 121 1.72 -9.70 20.14
C SER A 121 1.84 -9.43 21.64
N LYS A 122 2.25 -8.22 22.04
CA LYS A 122 2.40 -7.83 23.45
C LYS A 122 1.09 -7.41 24.12
N GLN A 123 -0.01 -7.26 23.38
CA GLN A 123 -1.29 -6.81 23.93
C GLN A 123 -2.18 -7.94 24.48
N GLU A 124 -1.84 -9.21 24.25
CA GLU A 124 -2.61 -10.37 24.74
C GLU A 124 -2.25 -10.80 26.19
N GLY A 125 -1.28 -10.13 26.83
CA GLY A 125 -0.72 -10.54 28.12
C GLY A 125 -1.30 -9.89 29.39
N GLU A 126 -2.21 -8.91 29.29
CA GLU A 126 -2.70 -8.12 30.45
C GLU A 126 -4.20 -8.29 30.75
N ALA A 127 -4.85 -9.31 30.18
CA ALA A 127 -6.23 -9.68 30.52
C ALA A 127 -6.26 -11.05 31.19
N ASN A 128 -5.88 -11.11 32.47
CA ASN A 128 -6.22 -12.19 33.41
C ASN A 128 -6.46 -11.60 34.80
#